data_AF-A0AA96IY47-F1
#
_entry.id   AF-A0AA96IY47-F1
#
_cell.length_a   1.000
_cell.length_b   1.000
_cell.length_c   1.000
_cell.angle_alpha   90.00
_cell.angle_beta   90.00
_cell.angle_gamma   90.00
#
_symmetry.space_group_name_H-M   'P 1'
#
loop_
_entity.id
_entity.type
_entity.pdbx_description
1 polymer ?
#
loop_
_entity_poly.entity_id
_entity_poly.type
_entity_poly.pdbx_seq_one_letter_code
_entity_poly.pdbx_strand_id
1 'polypeptide(L)'
;MRRFAFLPLAVIVAACSAPQAPQPEKQPKPQAAASAPANATLGSHEWYQWVDRRLQVSDDEAHGPDYGSAEWNAAVQRKLGQEAPRAQPGSPEWQQAVDALLRTRVQ
;
A
#
# COMPACT_ATOMS: atom_id res chain seq x y z
N MET A 1 -36.08 -58.10 -12.51
CA MET A 1 -35.79 -58.23 -11.06
C MET A 1 -34.31 -58.00 -10.82
N ARG A 2 -33.92 -56.94 -10.12
CA ARG A 2 -33.07 -56.99 -8.90
C ARG A 2 -32.90 -55.58 -8.35
N ARG A 3 -33.33 -55.40 -7.10
CA ARG A 3 -33.13 -54.21 -6.28
C ARG A 3 -31.74 -54.31 -5.65
N PHE A 4 -30.98 -53.23 -5.69
CA PHE A 4 -29.87 -52.96 -4.78
C PHE A 4 -30.05 -51.49 -4.35
N ALA A 5 -30.65 -51.25 -3.19
CA ALA A 5 -30.03 -51.21 -1.87
C ALA A 5 -29.36 -49.84 -1.61
N PHE A 6 -29.81 -49.23 -0.52
CA PHE A 6 -29.62 -47.85 -0.06
C PHE A 6 -28.20 -47.55 0.47
N LEU A 7 -27.73 -46.30 0.22
CA LEU A 7 -26.95 -45.34 1.05
C LEU A 7 -25.65 -45.79 1.78
N PRO A 8 -24.69 -44.89 2.15
CA PRO A 8 -24.86 -43.46 2.41
C PRO A 8 -23.77 -42.47 1.93
N LEU A 9 -24.22 -41.22 1.79
CA LEU A 9 -23.62 -39.97 2.31
C LEU A 9 -22.10 -39.89 2.53
N ALA A 10 -21.45 -38.99 1.78
CA ALA A 10 -20.26 -38.29 2.24
C ALA A 10 -20.33 -36.82 1.79
N VAL A 11 -21.18 -36.03 2.46
CA VAL A 11 -21.09 -34.57 2.42
C VAL A 11 -19.99 -34.19 3.39
N ILE A 12 -18.80 -33.91 2.88
CA ILE A 12 -17.71 -33.33 3.68
C ILE A 12 -17.86 -31.82 3.61
N VAL A 13 -18.65 -31.25 4.53
CA VAL A 13 -18.55 -29.82 4.88
C VAL A 13 -17.53 -29.74 6.00
N ALA A 14 -16.31 -29.34 5.64
CA ALA A 14 -15.28 -28.93 6.58
C ALA A 14 -14.63 -27.65 6.05
N ALA A 15 -15.41 -26.58 5.91
CA ALA A 15 -14.87 -25.24 5.91
C ALA A 15 -14.47 -24.93 7.36
N CYS A 16 -13.21 -25.24 7.70
CA CYS A 16 -12.63 -24.88 8.98
C CYS A 16 -12.57 -23.36 9.10
N SER A 17 -13.50 -22.79 9.86
CA SER A 17 -13.32 -21.48 10.49
C SER A 17 -12.21 -21.62 11.53
N ALA A 18 -11.03 -21.07 11.25
CA ALA A 18 -10.05 -20.80 12.29
C ALA A 18 -10.46 -19.49 13.00
N PRO A 19 -10.67 -19.50 14.34
CA PRO A 19 -10.77 -18.28 15.11
C PRO A 19 -9.39 -17.61 15.08
N GLN A 20 -9.30 -16.44 14.48
CA GLN A 20 -8.10 -15.62 14.53
C GLN A 20 -7.87 -15.19 15.98
N ALA A 21 -6.82 -15.73 16.60
CA ALA A 21 -6.34 -15.24 17.89
C ALA A 21 -5.97 -13.76 17.76
N PRO A 22 -6.21 -12.91 18.78
CA PRO A 22 -5.71 -11.54 18.80
C PRO A 22 -4.18 -11.59 18.80
N GLN A 23 -3.55 -11.30 17.67
CA GLN A 23 -2.12 -11.06 17.59
C GLN A 23 -1.89 -9.58 17.95
N PRO A 24 -1.06 -9.25 18.94
CA PRO A 24 -0.59 -7.90 19.17
C PRO A 24 0.45 -7.52 18.09
N GLU A 25 0.06 -6.54 17.27
CA GLU A 25 0.87 -5.53 16.57
C GLU A 25 2.16 -5.95 15.83
N LYS A 26 2.07 -5.99 14.49
CA LYS A 26 2.93 -5.22 13.59
C LYS A 26 2.38 -5.30 12.16
N GLN A 27 2.18 -4.13 11.55
CA GLN A 27 1.67 -3.85 10.19
C GLN A 27 0.18 -3.48 10.15
N PRO A 28 -0.13 -2.18 9.97
CA PRO A 28 -1.45 -1.77 9.53
C PRO A 28 -1.67 -2.33 8.12
N LYS A 29 -2.54 -3.33 8.03
CA LYS A 29 -3.31 -3.69 6.83
C LYS A 29 -3.74 -2.42 6.10
N PRO A 30 -3.60 -2.29 4.75
CA PRO A 30 -3.93 -1.07 4.03
C PRO A 30 -5.38 -0.67 4.31
N GLN A 31 -5.55 0.32 5.19
CA GLN A 31 -6.85 0.92 5.43
C GLN A 31 -7.19 1.73 4.20
N ALA A 32 -8.28 1.33 3.56
CA ALA A 32 -8.96 2.03 2.49
C ALA A 32 -8.93 3.55 2.73
N ALA A 33 -8.42 4.28 1.74
CA ALA A 33 -8.59 5.72 1.56
C ALA A 33 -8.33 6.58 2.82
N ALA A 34 -7.21 6.40 3.52
CA ALA A 34 -6.75 7.44 4.43
C ALA A 34 -6.15 8.61 3.62
N SER A 35 -6.86 9.75 3.61
CA SER A 35 -6.32 11.04 3.20
C SER A 35 -4.93 11.29 3.82
N ALA A 36 -4.08 12.06 3.14
CA ALA A 36 -2.86 12.56 3.80
C ALA A 36 -3.27 13.22 5.12
N PRO A 37 -2.51 13.05 6.22
CA PRO A 37 -2.59 14.01 7.30
C PRO A 37 -2.37 15.39 6.67
N ALA A 38 -3.33 16.30 6.77
CA ALA A 38 -3.25 17.61 6.11
C ALA A 38 -1.96 18.37 6.49
N ASN A 39 -1.36 18.02 7.64
CA ASN A 39 -0.17 18.61 8.22
C ASN A 39 1.00 17.61 8.41
N ALA A 40 1.08 16.53 7.63
CA ALA A 40 2.26 15.67 7.68
C ALA A 40 3.53 16.50 7.40
N THR A 41 4.53 16.39 8.27
CA THR A 41 5.82 17.05 8.07
C THR A 41 6.50 16.46 6.83
N LEU A 42 6.97 17.32 5.91
CA LEU A 42 7.68 16.86 4.71
C LEU A 42 8.90 16.01 5.09
N GLY A 43 9.05 14.86 4.43
CA GLY A 43 10.11 13.91 4.73
C GLY A 43 9.89 13.09 6.02
N SER A 44 8.74 13.22 6.69
CA SER A 44 8.36 12.29 7.76
C SER A 44 7.93 10.94 7.18
N HIS A 45 7.92 9.93 8.05
CA HIS A 45 7.44 8.60 7.67
C HIS A 45 5.98 8.63 7.19
N GLU A 46 5.10 9.42 7.81
CA GLU A 46 3.70 9.52 7.35
C GLU A 46 3.59 10.19 5.98
N TRP A 47 4.43 11.18 5.69
CA TRP A 47 4.47 11.82 4.37
C TRP A 47 4.90 10.82 3.30
N TYR A 48 5.97 10.05 3.54
CA TYR A 48 6.43 9.04 2.60
C TYR A 48 5.37 7.97 2.32
N GLN A 49 4.71 7.44 3.36
CA GLN A 49 3.60 6.49 3.21
C GLN A 49 2.48 7.07 2.35
N TRP A 50 2.14 8.34 2.55
CA TRP A 50 1.09 8.97 1.76
C TRP A 50 1.48 9.13 0.28
N VAL A 51 2.72 9.56 -0.01
CA VAL A 51 3.25 9.63 -1.38
C VAL A 51 3.24 8.25 -2.03
N ASP A 52 3.75 7.26 -1.31
CA ASP A 52 3.85 5.86 -1.75
C ASP A 52 2.48 5.29 -2.13
N ARG A 53 1.45 5.47 -1.29
CA ARG A 53 0.08 5.05 -1.61
C ARG A 53 -0.50 5.76 -2.83
N ARG A 54 -0.22 7.05 -3.01
CA ARG A 54 -0.77 7.82 -4.14
C ARG A 54 -0.14 7.49 -5.47
N LEU A 55 1.15 7.22 -5.47
CA LEU A 55 1.90 6.91 -6.68
C LEU A 55 2.04 5.40 -6.89
N GLN A 56 1.59 4.59 -5.94
CA GLN A 56 1.78 3.14 -5.90
C GLN A 56 3.25 2.79 -6.18
N VAL A 57 4.15 3.39 -5.39
CA VAL A 57 5.61 3.26 -5.57
C VAL A 57 6.09 1.87 -5.16
N SER A 58 5.61 1.38 -4.01
CA SER A 58 5.81 0.01 -3.58
C SER A 58 4.74 -0.90 -4.19
N ASP A 59 5.19 -2.01 -4.78
CA ASP A 59 4.30 -3.09 -5.23
C ASP A 59 3.95 -4.01 -4.05
N ASP A 60 2.72 -4.51 -3.99
CA ASP A 60 2.22 -5.33 -2.85
C ASP A 60 2.97 -6.67 -2.65
N GLU A 61 3.78 -7.09 -3.61
CA GLU A 61 4.45 -8.41 -3.63
C GLU A 61 5.97 -8.37 -3.36
N ALA A 62 6.59 -7.19 -3.33
CA ALA A 62 8.02 -7.05 -3.06
C ALA A 62 8.26 -6.05 -1.91
N HIS A 63 9.30 -6.27 -1.10
CA HIS A 63 9.75 -5.27 -0.13
C HIS A 63 10.14 -4.01 -0.91
N GLY A 64 9.20 -3.05 -0.99
CA GLY A 64 9.41 -1.79 -1.68
C GLY A 64 10.64 -1.05 -1.14
N PRO A 65 11.21 -0.12 -1.92
CA PRO A 65 12.41 0.59 -1.50
C PRO A 65 12.13 1.37 -0.21
N ASP A 66 13.13 1.43 0.68
CA ASP A 66 13.02 2.16 1.95
C ASP A 66 12.62 3.61 1.71
N TYR A 67 11.65 4.11 2.47
CA TYR A 67 11.15 5.47 2.33
C TYR A 67 12.25 6.52 2.50
N GLY A 68 12.29 7.47 1.56
CA GLY A 68 13.31 8.52 1.50
C GLY A 68 14.68 8.08 0.95
N SER A 69 14.88 6.78 0.69
CA SER A 69 16.08 6.28 0.01
C SER A 69 16.19 6.82 -1.43
N ALA A 70 17.40 6.79 -1.99
CA ALA A 70 17.63 7.18 -3.38
C ALA A 70 16.79 6.33 -4.36
N GLU A 71 16.61 5.04 -4.08
CA GLU A 71 15.79 4.14 -4.91
C GLU A 71 14.31 4.51 -4.85
N TRP A 72 13.79 4.81 -3.66
CA TRP A 72 12.41 5.26 -3.49
C TRP A 72 12.18 6.61 -4.18
N ASN A 73 13.10 7.57 -4.00
CA ASN A 73 13.02 8.89 -4.63
C ASN A 73 13.05 8.78 -6.17
N ALA A 74 13.87 7.89 -6.72
CA ALA A 74 13.91 7.62 -8.16
C ALA A 74 12.62 6.94 -8.66
N ALA A 75 12.05 6.03 -7.87
CA ALA A 75 10.76 5.40 -8.19
C ALA A 75 9.61 6.42 -8.19
N VAL A 76 9.56 7.33 -7.21
CA VAL A 76 8.64 8.47 -7.22
C VAL A 76 8.82 9.30 -8.48
N GLN A 77 10.06 9.64 -8.84
CA GLN A 77 10.34 10.46 -10.01
C GLN A 77 9.86 9.80 -11.31
N ARG A 78 10.07 8.48 -11.45
CA ARG A 78 9.54 7.69 -12.56
C ARG A 78 8.01 7.70 -12.61
N LYS A 79 7.34 7.56 -11.46
CA LYS A 79 5.87 7.58 -11.39
C LYS A 79 5.29 8.96 -11.72
N LEU A 80 6.01 10.04 -11.40
CA LEU A 80 5.62 11.41 -11.75
C LEU A 80 5.86 11.77 -13.21
N GLY A 81 6.80 11.09 -13.89
CA GLY A 81 7.04 11.27 -15.32
C GLY A 81 7.45 12.71 -15.68
N GLN A 82 6.75 13.32 -16.64
CA GLN A 82 7.05 14.69 -17.10
C GLN A 82 6.76 15.77 -16.05
N GLU A 83 5.88 15.47 -15.08
CA GLU A 83 5.52 16.39 -14.00
C GLU A 83 6.49 16.29 -12.80
N ALA A 84 7.46 15.38 -12.87
CA ALA A 84 8.45 15.22 -11.84
C ALA A 84 9.20 16.54 -11.56
N PRO A 85 9.38 16.93 -10.28
CA PRO A 85 10.19 18.08 -9.94
C PRO A 85 11.61 17.96 -10.47
N ARG A 86 12.14 19.05 -11.01
CA ARG A 86 13.54 19.15 -11.48
C ARG A 86 14.56 19.27 -10.34
N ALA A 87 14.08 19.53 -9.11
CA ALA A 87 14.92 19.58 -7.91
C ALA A 87 15.57 18.21 -7.64
N GLN A 88 16.66 18.20 -6.87
CA GLN A 88 17.40 16.99 -6.55
C GLN A 88 16.52 16.01 -5.74
N PRO A 89 16.35 14.75 -6.19
CA PRO A 89 15.49 13.78 -5.49
C PRO A 89 15.88 13.64 -4.01
N GLY A 90 14.90 13.66 -3.12
CA GLY A 90 15.11 13.56 -1.67
C GLY A 90 15.50 14.87 -0.96
N SER A 91 15.78 15.95 -1.69
CA SER A 91 15.99 17.27 -1.08
C SER A 91 14.69 17.86 -0.51
N PRO A 92 14.76 18.78 0.47
CA PRO A 92 13.58 19.47 1.00
C PRO A 92 12.76 20.17 -0.09
N GLU A 93 13.43 20.81 -1.06
CA GLU A 93 12.79 21.49 -2.18
C GLU A 93 12.04 20.51 -3.08
N TRP A 94 12.63 19.33 -3.31
CA TRP A 94 11.98 18.26 -4.05
C TRP A 94 10.75 17.73 -3.30
N GLN A 95 10.85 17.49 -1.99
CA GLN A 95 9.72 17.01 -1.18
C GLN A 95 8.56 18.01 -1.21
N GLN A 96 8.85 19.31 -1.09
CA GLN A 96 7.84 20.36 -1.18
C GLN A 96 7.17 20.39 -2.56
N ALA A 97 7.96 20.25 -3.64
CA ALA A 97 7.41 20.23 -4.99
C ALA A 97 6.55 18.98 -5.25
N VAL A 98 6.96 17.79 -4.77
CA VAL A 98 6.16 16.57 -4.84
C VAL A 98 4.86 16.72 -4.05
N ASP A 99 4.92 17.26 -2.84
CA ASP A 99 3.74 17.48 -1.99
C ASP A 99 2.72 18.41 -2.68
N ALA A 100 3.18 19.57 -3.15
CA ALA A 100 2.33 20.54 -3.85
C ALA A 100 1.70 19.95 -5.12
N LEU A 101 2.49 19.22 -5.91
CA LEU A 101 2.01 18.55 -7.12
C LEU A 101 0.91 17.53 -6.79
N LEU A 102 1.17 16.64 -5.82
CA LEU A 102 0.21 15.62 -5.43
C LEU A 102 -1.05 16.26 -4.85
N ARG A 103 -0.95 17.25 -3.96
CA ARG A 103 -2.13 17.95 -3.41
C ARG A 103 -3.00 18.58 -4.50
N THR A 104 -2.38 19.19 -5.53
CA THR A 104 -3.09 19.74 -6.69
C THR A 104 -3.92 18.69 -7.42
N ARG A 105 -3.43 17.45 -7.56
CA ARG A 105 -4.13 16.36 -8.27
C ARG A 105 -5.37 15.79 -7.55
N VAL A 106 -5.61 16.16 -6.30
CA VAL A 106 -6.79 15.69 -5.52
C VAL A 106 -7.83 16.76 -5.29
N GLN A 107 -7.55 17.98 -5.74
CA GLN A 107 -8.59 18.99 -5.94
C GLN A 107 -9.26 18.77 -7.29
#